data_AF-A0A8C3S3B0-F1
#
_entry.id   AF-A0A8C3S3B0-F1
#
_cell.length_a   1.000
_cell.length_b   1.000
_cell.length_c   1.000
_cell.angle_alpha   90.00
_cell.angle_beta   90.00
_cell.angle_gamma   90.00
#
_symmetry.space_group_name_H-M   'P 1'
#
loop_
_entity.id
_entity.type
_entity.pdbx_description
1 polymer ?
#
loop_
_entity_poly.entity_id
_entity_poly.type
_entity_poly.pdbx_seq_one_letter_code
_entity_poly.pdbx_strand_id
1 'polypeptide(L)'
;ISIILPRKKDHRHAPAAAMSVSLVLRALLRPRLALPARAVHSYPPESHVGPLETVISLGTFFVTVLVPSGWVLANMESYKKRD
;
A
#
# COMPACT_ATOMS: atom_id res chain seq x y z
N ILE A 1 -9.50 53.54 -11.91
CA ILE A 1 -8.24 53.80 -12.64
C ILE A 1 -7.64 52.45 -12.98
N SER A 2 -7.91 51.94 -14.18
CA SER A 2 -7.33 50.69 -14.69
C SER A 2 -5.95 51.00 -15.26
N ILE A 3 -4.90 50.36 -14.74
CA ILE A 3 -3.56 50.41 -15.35
C ILE A 3 -3.24 48.99 -15.81
N ILE A 4 -3.40 48.79 -17.12
CA ILE A 4 -2.95 47.63 -17.87
C ILE A 4 -1.42 47.73 -17.97
N LEU A 5 -0.70 46.73 -17.48
CA LEU A 5 0.74 46.58 -17.73
C LEU A 5 0.98 45.51 -18.81
N PRO A 6 1.80 45.78 -19.83
CA PRO A 6 1.92 44.92 -21.00
C PRO A 6 2.75 43.64 -20.80
N ARG A 7 2.26 42.60 -21.49
CA ARG A 7 2.91 41.37 -21.97
C ARG A 7 4.43 41.47 -22.16
N LYS A 8 5.19 40.64 -21.42
CA LYS A 8 6.49 40.11 -21.85
C LYS A 8 6.48 38.59 -21.74
N LYS A 9 6.08 37.92 -22.83
CA LYS A 9 6.23 36.47 -22.99
C LYS A 9 7.43 36.26 -23.89
N ASP A 10 8.60 36.13 -23.27
CA ASP A 10 9.84 35.82 -23.99
C ASP A 10 10.19 34.34 -23.82
N HIS A 11 10.66 33.79 -24.94
CA HIS A 11 10.64 32.39 -25.28
C HIS A 11 11.86 31.67 -24.70
N ARG A 12 11.64 30.77 -23.73
CA ARG A 12 12.64 29.74 -23.37
C ARG A 12 12.01 28.35 -23.41
N HIS A 13 12.30 27.69 -24.54
CA HIS A 13 12.32 26.26 -24.82
C HIS A 13 12.00 25.34 -23.64
N ALA A 14 10.73 24.96 -23.49
CA ALA A 14 10.33 23.74 -22.80
C ALA A 14 9.54 22.90 -23.81
N PRO A 15 9.90 21.63 -24.06
CA PRO A 15 9.27 20.84 -25.10
C PRO A 15 7.78 20.64 -24.75
N ALA A 16 6.91 21.35 -25.46
CA ALA A 16 5.46 21.22 -25.36
C ALA A 16 5.00 19.75 -25.49
N ALA A 17 5.78 18.91 -26.17
CA ALA A 17 5.58 17.47 -26.26
C ALA A 17 5.62 16.75 -24.89
N ALA A 18 6.53 17.12 -23.98
CA ALA A 18 6.64 16.46 -22.67
C ALA A 18 5.46 16.79 -21.74
N MET A 19 4.93 18.01 -21.86
CA MET A 19 3.78 18.48 -21.10
C MET A 19 2.48 17.85 -21.64
N SER A 20 2.36 17.70 -22.96
CA SER A 20 1.24 17.01 -23.62
C SER A 20 1.22 15.52 -23.34
N VAL A 21 2.35 14.81 -23.43
CA VAL A 21 2.44 13.39 -23.07
C VAL A 21 2.05 13.19 -21.61
N SER A 22 2.52 14.06 -20.71
CA SER A 22 2.17 13.98 -19.29
C SER A 22 0.68 14.22 -19.03
N LEU A 23 0.04 15.15 -19.75
CA LEU A 23 -1.38 15.44 -19.61
C LEU A 23 -2.25 14.32 -20.19
N VAL A 24 -1.89 13.79 -21.36
CA VAL A 24 -2.58 12.68 -22.01
C VAL A 24 -2.39 11.39 -21.22
N LEU A 25 -1.17 11.09 -20.78
CA LEU A 25 -0.87 9.93 -19.93
C LEU A 25 -1.62 10.03 -18.60
N ARG A 26 -1.66 11.21 -17.95
CA ARG A 26 -2.46 11.43 -16.74
C ARG A 26 -3.96 11.29 -17.02
N ALA A 27 -4.46 11.76 -18.15
CA ALA A 27 -5.88 11.63 -18.52
C ALA A 27 -6.27 10.17 -18.80
N LEU A 28 -5.37 9.38 -19.40
CA LEU A 28 -5.56 7.95 -19.64
C LEU A 28 -5.39 7.09 -18.38
N LEU A 29 -4.51 7.49 -17.46
CA LEU A 29 -4.31 6.78 -16.18
C LEU A 29 -5.38 7.12 -15.13
N ARG A 30 -6.00 8.32 -15.20
CA ARG A 30 -7.02 8.76 -14.23
C ARG A 30 -8.18 7.77 -14.05
N PRO A 31 -8.83 7.23 -15.10
CA PRO A 31 -9.91 6.26 -14.94
C PRO A 31 -9.46 4.91 -14.39
N ARG A 32 -8.18 4.53 -14.59
CA ARG A 32 -7.65 3.23 -14.18
C ARG A 32 -7.06 3.23 -12.76
N LEU A 33 -6.60 4.39 -12.28
CA LEU A 33 -6.08 4.57 -10.92
C LEU A 33 -7.12 5.19 -9.98
N ALA A 34 -8.17 5.81 -10.51
CA ALA A 34 -9.34 6.17 -9.73
C ALA A 34 -10.18 4.91 -9.49
N LEU A 35 -9.67 4.02 -8.63
CA LEU A 35 -10.57 3.27 -7.76
C LEU A 35 -11.51 4.32 -7.16
N PRO A 36 -12.84 4.13 -7.20
CA PRO A 36 -13.74 5.06 -6.53
C PRO A 36 -13.21 5.16 -5.11
N ALA A 37 -12.78 6.35 -4.71
CA ALA A 37 -12.60 6.69 -3.30
C ALA A 37 -14.01 6.74 -2.69
N ARG A 38 -14.74 5.64 -2.78
CA ARG A 38 -15.87 5.36 -1.94
C ARG A 38 -15.24 5.35 -0.58
N ALA A 39 -15.51 6.39 0.21
CA ALA A 39 -15.09 6.45 1.58
C ALA A 39 -15.65 5.19 2.25
N VAL A 40 -14.80 4.16 2.39
CA VAL A 40 -15.13 2.95 3.12
C VAL A 40 -15.11 3.38 4.57
N HIS A 41 -16.26 3.87 5.03
CA HIS A 41 -16.44 4.26 6.41
C HIS A 41 -16.95 3.02 7.15
N SER A 42 -16.13 2.49 8.04
CA SER A 42 -16.56 1.48 8.99
C SER A 42 -17.29 2.15 10.14
N TYR A 43 -18.30 1.49 10.68
CA TYR A 43 -18.85 1.84 11.98
C TYR A 43 -17.76 1.75 13.06
N PRO A 44 -17.88 2.50 14.17
CA PRO A 44 -16.95 2.36 15.28
C PRO A 44 -16.93 0.91 15.77
N PRO A 45 -15.78 0.40 16.24
CA PRO A 45 -15.66 -0.97 16.72
C PRO A 45 -16.58 -1.19 17.93
N GLU A 46 -17.39 -2.25 17.90
CA GLU A 46 -18.21 -2.66 19.05
C GLU A 46 -17.35 -3.13 20.22
N SER A 47 -16.22 -3.77 19.93
CA SER A 47 -15.19 -4.14 20.89
C SER A 47 -13.82 -3.64 20.42
N HIS A 48 -13.14 -2.90 21.29
CA HIS A 48 -11.79 -2.41 21.00
C HIS A 48 -10.78 -3.51 21.31
N VAL A 49 -10.17 -4.08 20.27
CA VAL A 49 -9.02 -4.96 20.42
C VAL A 49 -7.84 -4.11 20.89
N GLY A 50 -7.40 -4.33 22.13
CA GLY A 50 -6.29 -3.61 22.72
C GLY A 50 -4.93 -4.05 22.16
N PRO A 51 -3.86 -3.26 22.41
CA PRO A 51 -2.50 -3.66 22.05
C PRO A 51 -2.09 -5.01 22.65
N LEU A 52 -2.49 -5.26 23.91
CA LEU A 52 -2.18 -6.51 24.61
C LEU A 52 -2.85 -7.72 23.92
N GLU A 53 -4.13 -7.61 23.62
CA GLU A 53 -4.91 -8.68 22.97
C GLU A 53 -4.39 -8.96 21.54
N THR A 54 -3.97 -7.90 20.84
CA THR A 54 -3.30 -8.03 19.53
C THR A 54 -1.98 -8.78 19.64
N VAL A 55 -1.13 -8.45 20.63
CA VAL A 55 0.16 -9.12 20.82
C VAL A 55 -0.04 -10.59 21.20
N ILE A 56 -1.00 -10.88 22.09
CA ILE A 56 -1.31 -12.25 22.49
C ILE A 56 -1.84 -13.04 21.28
N SER A 57 -2.85 -12.54 20.58
CA SER A 57 -3.43 -13.25 19.42
C SER A 57 -2.41 -13.48 18.31
N LEU A 58 -1.60 -12.47 17.99
CA LEU A 58 -0.53 -12.59 16.99
C LEU A 58 0.54 -13.59 17.45
N GLY A 59 0.97 -13.50 18.71
CA GLY A 59 1.92 -14.44 19.30
C GLY A 59 1.40 -15.88 19.28
N THR A 60 0.15 -16.09 19.70
CA THR A 60 -0.53 -17.38 19.64
C THR A 60 -0.58 -17.91 18.23
N PHE A 61 -0.97 -17.09 17.24
CA PHE A 61 -1.01 -17.50 15.83
C PHE A 61 0.35 -18.03 15.34
N PHE A 62 1.43 -17.29 15.62
CA PHE A 62 2.78 -17.74 15.27
C PHE A 62 3.19 -19.01 15.99
N VAL A 63 2.96 -19.10 17.30
CA VAL A 63 3.28 -20.27 18.11
C VAL A 63 2.54 -21.50 17.59
N THR A 64 1.24 -21.38 17.28
CA THR A 64 0.42 -22.49 16.77
C THR A 64 0.93 -23.05 15.46
N VAL A 65 1.52 -22.23 14.57
CA VAL A 65 2.08 -22.70 13.29
C VAL A 65 3.53 -23.16 13.43
N LEU A 66 4.35 -22.40 14.17
CA LEU A 66 5.79 -22.63 14.25
C LEU A 66 6.15 -23.78 15.20
N VAL A 67 5.40 -24.01 16.27
CA VAL A 67 5.67 -25.11 17.20
C VAL A 67 5.55 -26.49 16.52
N PRO A 68 4.44 -26.85 15.86
CA PRO A 68 4.36 -28.14 15.17
C PRO A 68 5.39 -28.24 14.04
N SER A 69 5.62 -27.14 13.31
CA SER A 69 6.63 -27.10 12.25
C SER A 69 8.05 -27.31 12.80
N GLY A 70 8.38 -26.68 13.93
CA GLY A 70 9.65 -26.81 14.62
C GLY A 70 9.87 -28.21 15.19
N TRP A 71 8.82 -28.84 15.74
CA TRP A 71 8.88 -30.22 16.19
C TRP A 71 9.21 -31.17 15.04
N VAL A 72 8.53 -31.04 13.90
CA VAL A 72 8.76 -31.89 12.73
C VAL A 72 10.20 -31.72 12.21
N LEU A 73 10.68 -30.48 12.11
CA LEU A 73 12.03 -30.21 11.64
C LEU A 73 13.11 -30.72 12.62
N ALA A 74 12.89 -30.57 13.92
CA ALA A 74 13.82 -31.05 14.95
C ALA A 74 13.94 -32.59 14.94
N ASN A 75 12.88 -33.30 14.56
CA ASN A 75 12.86 -34.76 14.49
C ASN A 75 13.34 -35.31 13.13
N MET A 76 13.87 -34.49 12.22
CA MET A 76 14.36 -34.94 10.91
C MET A 76 15.45 -36.00 11.01
N GLU A 77 16.34 -35.91 11.99
CA GLU A 77 17.39 -36.93 12.18
C GLU A 77 16.81 -38.25 12.67
N SER A 78 15.84 -38.19 13.58
CA SER A 78 15.09 -39.36 14.07
C SER A 78 14.25 -40.01 12.97
N TYR A 79 13.68 -39.23 12.05
CA TYR A 79 12.94 -39.76 10.90
C TYR A 79 13.85 -40.36 9.82
N LYS A 80 15.12 -39.97 9.76
CA LYS A 80 16.08 -40.50 8.78
C LYS A 80 16.63 -41.86 9.19
N LYS A 81 16.74 -42.13 10.49
CA LYS A 81 17.11 -43.45 11.01
C LYS A 81 15.86 -44.32 11.03
N ARG A 82 15.70 -45.10 9.95
CA ARG A 82 14.77 -46.22 9.91
C ARG A 82 15.47 -47.37 10.60
N ASP A 83 15.25 -47.52 11.89
CA ASP A 83 15.35 -48.85 12.51
C ASP A 83 14.37 -49.81 11.80
#